data_AF-A0A2G4SY47-F1
#
_entry.id   AF-A0A2G4SY47-F1
#
_cell.length_a   1.000
_cell.length_b   1.000
_cell.length_c   1.000
_cell.angle_alpha   90.00
_cell.angle_beta   90.00
_cell.angle_gamma   90.00
#
_symmetry.space_group_name_H-M   'P 1'
#
loop_
_entity.id
_entity.type
_entity.pdbx_description
1 polymer ?
#
loop_
_entity_poly.entity_id
_entity_poly.type
_entity_poly.pdbx_seq_one_letter_code
_entity_poly.pdbx_strand_id
1 'polypeptide(L)' 'PDLNPIEHLWHHLKLKLSMYDTKAKGVHELWERVEKEWNSFTKTDCRKYIDSMPGRIKAVIDANGGSTRY' A
#
# COMPACT_ATOMS: atom_id res chain seq x y z
N PRO A 1 -10.79 -0.63 5.40
CA PRO A 1 -9.97 -1.72 5.99
C PRO A 1 -8.65 -1.11 6.51
N ASP A 2 -8.74 -0.42 7.64
CA ASP A 2 -7.80 0.68 7.94
C ASP A 2 -6.68 0.24 8.92
N LEU A 3 -6.72 -1.03 9.33
CA LEU A 3 -5.83 -1.61 10.34
C LEU A 3 -4.90 -2.71 9.80
N ASN A 4 -4.95 -3.02 8.50
CA ASN A 4 -4.03 -3.99 7.91
C ASN A 4 -2.92 -3.25 7.14
N PRO A 5 -1.67 -3.19 7.65
CA PRO A 5 -0.57 -2.48 7.00
C PRO A 5 -0.32 -2.91 5.54
N ILE A 6 -0.65 -4.16 5.19
CA ILE A 6 -0.45 -4.68 3.84
C ILE A 6 -1.34 -3.99 2.79
N GLU A 7 -2.51 -3.48 3.19
CA GLU A 7 -3.41 -2.74 2.28
C GLU A 7 -2.74 -1.46 1.76
N HIS A 8 -1.90 -0.84 2.57
CA HIS A 8 -1.14 0.35 2.17
C HIS A 8 0.00 0.01 1.23
N LEU A 9 0.63 -1.16 1.44
CA LEU A 9 1.63 -1.66 0.51
C LEU A 9 1.00 -1.97 -0.85
N TRP A 10 -0.18 -2.59 -0.87
CA TRP A 10 -0.95 -2.82 -2.09
C TRP A 10 -1.35 -1.52 -2.79
N HIS A 11 -1.79 -0.52 -2.03
CA HIS A 11 -2.10 0.80 -2.59
C HIS A 11 -0.87 1.46 -3.23
N HIS A 12 0.27 1.45 -2.54
CA HIS A 12 1.51 2.01 -3.07
C HIS A 12 1.99 1.25 -4.31
N LEU A 13 1.88 -0.09 -4.34
CA LEU A 13 2.19 -0.88 -5.53
C LEU A 13 1.32 -0.47 -6.72
N LYS A 14 0.00 -0.31 -6.51
CA LYS A 14 -0.92 0.16 -7.56
C LYS A 14 -0.55 1.56 -8.06
N LEU A 15 -0.15 2.46 -7.17
CA LEU A 15 0.33 3.80 -7.55
C LEU A 15 1.57 3.71 -8.44
N LYS A 16 2.57 2.92 -8.05
CA LYS A 16 3.78 2.69 -8.87
C LYS A 16 3.45 2.13 -10.25
N LEU A 17 2.55 1.15 -10.33
CA LEU A 17 2.10 0.59 -11.61
C LEU A 17 1.34 1.62 -12.46
N SER A 18 0.60 2.54 -11.83
CA SER A 18 -0.12 3.62 -12.53
C SER A 18 0.80 4.71 -13.12
N MET A 19 2.05 4.79 -12.65
CA MET A 19 3.05 5.74 -13.16
C MET A 19 3.74 5.27 -14.44
N TYR A 20 3.48 4.05 -14.92
CA TYR A 20 4.02 3.59 -16.20
C TYR A 20 3.33 4.33 -17.36
N ASP A 21 4.12 4.85 -18.30
CA ASP A 21 3.60 5.60 -19.46
C ASP A 21 2.63 4.79 -20.33
N THR A 22 2.77 3.47 -20.32
CA THR A 22 1.95 2.56 -21.11
C THR A 22 1.28 1.53 -20.22
N LYS A 23 0.09 1.06 -20.62
CA LYS A 23 -0.52 -0.12 -20.01
C LYS A 23 0.30 -1.36 -20.36
N ALA A 24 0.29 -2.36 -19.48
CA ALA A 24 0.85 -3.66 -19.80
C ALA A 24 0.09 -4.27 -20.98
N LYS A 25 0.82 -4.88 -21.92
CA LYS A 25 0.26 -5.50 -23.13
C LYS A 25 -0.40 -6.85 -22.88
N GLY A 26 -0.24 -7.40 -21.67
CA GLY A 26 -0.83 -8.67 -21.26
C GLY A 26 -0.47 -9.04 -19.83
N VAL A 27 -0.95 -10.21 -19.39
CA VAL A 27 -0.78 -10.71 -18.01
C VAL A 27 0.69 -10.94 -17.66
N HIS A 28 1.50 -11.44 -18.59
CA HIS A 28 2.93 -11.68 -18.34
C HIS A 28 3.71 -10.38 -18.08
N GLU A 29 3.52 -9.36 -18.92
CA GLU A 29 4.16 -8.06 -18.71
C GLU A 29 3.64 -7.38 -17.42
N LEU A 30 2.36 -7.54 -17.11
CA LEU A 30 1.82 -7.04 -15.84
C LEU A 30 2.51 -7.72 -14.64
N TRP A 31 2.72 -9.03 -14.72
CA TRP A 31 3.41 -9.79 -13.68
C TRP A 31 4.86 -9.32 -13.50
N GLU A 32 5.61 -9.16 -14.59
CA GLU A 32 6.98 -8.64 -14.55
C GLU A 32 7.06 -7.26 -13.89
N ARG A 33 6.13 -6.35 -14.25
CA ARG A 33 6.06 -5.02 -13.64
C ARG A 33 5.71 -5.09 -12.15
N VAL A 34 4.76 -5.94 -11.77
CA VAL A 34 4.39 -6.18 -10.37
C VAL A 34 5.59 -6.69 -9.58
N GLU A 35 6.29 -7.71 -10.07
CA GLU A 35 7.46 -8.29 -9.42
C GLU A 35 8.59 -7.27 -9.28
N LYS A 36 8.87 -6.50 -10.34
CA LYS A 36 9.87 -5.43 -10.32
C LYS A 36 9.55 -4.37 -9.27
N GLU A 37 8.33 -3.84 -9.26
CA GLU A 37 7.94 -2.81 -8.28
C GLU A 37 7.88 -3.37 -6.86
N TRP A 38 7.41 -4.60 -6.69
CA TRP A 38 7.39 -5.29 -5.40
C TRP A 38 8.79 -5.43 -4.79
N ASN A 39 9.78 -5.81 -5.61
CA ASN A 39 11.16 -5.94 -5.17
C ASN A 39 11.86 -4.57 -4.97
N SER A 40 11.26 -3.47 -5.41
CA SER A 40 11.80 -2.12 -5.15
C SER A 40 11.49 -1.58 -3.75
N PHE A 41 10.55 -2.20 -3.03
CA PHE A 41 10.19 -1.76 -1.68
C PHE A 41 11.31 -2.03 -0.68
N THR A 42 11.70 -0.99 0.04
CA THR A 42 12.73 -1.11 1.08
C THR A 42 12.10 -1.40 2.45
N LYS A 43 12.91 -1.91 3.39
CA LYS A 43 12.49 -2.03 4.80
C LYS A 43 12.00 -0.70 5.37
N THR A 44 12.59 0.42 4.93
CA THR A 44 12.20 1.77 5.35
C THR A 44 10.79 2.11 4.90
N ASP A 45 10.40 1.73 3.69
CA ASP A 45 9.04 1.96 3.18
C ASP A 45 8.02 1.14 3.97
N CYS A 46 8.32 -0.12 4.25
CA CYS A 46 7.49 -0.97 5.11
C CYS A 46 7.38 -0.41 6.53
N ARG A 47 8.48 0.13 7.08
CA ARG A 47 8.53 0.68 8.44
C ARG A 47 7.58 1.86 8.61
N LYS A 48 7.49 2.75 7.63
CA LYS A 48 6.56 3.90 7.65
C LYS A 48 5.10 3.46 7.90
N TYR A 49 4.68 2.36 7.29
CA TYR A 49 3.33 1.83 7.48
C TYR A 49 3.14 1.24 8.88
N ILE A 50 4.13 0.49 9.37
CA ILE A 50 4.11 -0.09 10.73
C ILE A 50 4.08 1.02 11.78
N ASP A 51 4.94 2.02 11.64
CA ASP A 51 5.05 3.13 12.60
C ASP A 51 3.78 4.01 12.61
N SER A 52 2.97 3.99 11.54
CA SER A 52 1.67 4.69 11.48
C SER A 52 0.53 3.96 12.22
N MET A 53 0.69 2.66 12.51
CA MET A 53 -0.38 1.82 13.08
C MET A 53 -0.90 2.29 14.44
N PRO A 54 -0.06 2.71 15.40
CA PRO A 54 -0.56 3.22 16.69
C PRO A 54 -1.51 4.42 16.52
N GLY A 55 -1.21 5.33 15.59
CA GLY A 55 -2.05 6.49 15.30
C GLY A 55 -3.39 6.11 14.68
N ARG A 56 -3.42 5.06 13.86
CA ARG A 56 -4.63 4.53 13.24
C ARG A 56 -5.54 3.82 14.21
N ILE A 57 -4.95 2.97 15.05
CA ILE A 57 -5.66 2.29 16.14
C ILE A 57 -6.31 3.35 17.03
N LYS A 58 -5.57 4.40 17.39
CA LYS A 58 -6.12 5.53 18.15
C LYS A 58 -7.28 6.21 17.42
N ALA A 59 -7.14 6.51 16.13
CA ALA A 59 -8.22 7.13 15.36
C ALA A 59 -9.49 6.27 15.30
N VAL A 60 -9.37 4.95 15.21
CA VAL A 60 -10.52 4.02 15.24
C VAL A 60 -11.16 4.01 16.63
N ILE A 61 -10.36 4.03 17.71
CA ILE A 61 -10.86 4.13 19.08
C ILE A 61 -11.62 5.44 19.28
N ASP A 62 -11.04 6.57 18.88
CA ASP A 62 -11.65 7.91 18.99
C ASP A 62 -12.94 8.00 18.16
N ALA A 63 -13.03 7.27 17.05
CA ALA A 63 -14.22 7.16 16.21
C ALA A 63 -15.25 6.11 16.70
N ASN A 64 -15.04 5.46 17.85
CA ASN A 64 -15.85 4.35 18.36
C ASN A 64 -16.07 3.23 17.33
N GLY A 65 -15.02 2.89 16.57
CA GLY A 65 -15.09 1.88 15.49
C GLY A 65 -15.67 2.40 14.17
N GLY A 66 -16.00 3.69 14.08
CA GLY A 66 -16.45 4.35 12.86
C GLY A 66 -15.34 4.57 11.82
N SER A 67 -15.71 5.16 10.68
CA SER A 67 -14.78 5.47 9.59
C SER A 67 -13.75 6.51 10.03
N THR A 68 -12.50 6.29 9.62
CA THR A 68 -11.39 7.21 9.87
C THR A 68 -10.86 7.77 8.56
N ARG A 69 -10.00 8.81 8.63
CA ARG A 69 -9.33 9.40 7.46
C ARG A 69 -8.25 8.51 6.83
N TYR A 70 -8.03 7.30 7.38
CA TYR A 70 -6.86 6.46 7.11
C TYR A 70 -7.08 5.35 6.10
#